data_AF-A0A7Y3M896-F1
#
_entry.id   AF-A0A7Y3M896-F1
#
_cell.length_a   1.000
_cell.length_b   1.000
_cell.length_c   1.000
_cell.angle_alpha   90.00
_cell.angle_beta   90.00
_cell.angle_gamma   90.00
#
_symmetry.space_group_name_H-M   'P 1'
#
loop_
_entity.id
_entity.type
_entity.pdbx_description
1 polymer ?
#
loop_
_entity_poly.entity_id
_entity_poly.type
_entity_poly.pdbx_seq_one_letter_code
_entity_poly.pdbx_strand_id
1 'polypeptide(L)'
;MNFTPSRPARRLVAKILLLSLLWPAATLSAPPSSSAVITAIQTTLRAEGTVVEFWIEGDRSQIVHFPLEAPPRFVLDLPGAESRLPSHRLGIGAPEISRIRVARHADKIRVVVDATTGSEGFRNARLVETERGVA
;
A
#
# COMPACT_ATOMS: atom_id res chain seq x y z
N MET A 1 -49.12 50.72 -38.26
CA MET A 1 -47.78 50.86 -38.86
C MET A 1 -46.87 51.54 -37.84
N ASN A 2 -45.63 51.06 -37.80
CA ASN A 2 -44.60 51.26 -36.77
C ASN A 2 -44.15 52.72 -36.59
N PHE A 3 -43.67 53.09 -35.39
CA PHE A 3 -42.24 53.37 -35.13
C PHE A 3 -42.03 53.78 -33.66
N THR A 4 -41.23 52.99 -32.94
CA THR A 4 -40.72 53.30 -31.59
C THR A 4 -39.22 53.58 -31.70
N PRO A 5 -38.70 54.69 -31.15
CA PRO A 5 -37.26 54.80 -30.90
C PRO A 5 -36.89 54.78 -29.41
N SER A 6 -36.04 53.80 -29.10
CA SER A 6 -34.87 53.78 -28.20
C SER A 6 -34.85 54.58 -26.88
N ARG A 7 -34.79 53.83 -25.76
CA ARG A 7 -34.19 54.29 -24.50
C ARG A 7 -32.71 53.86 -24.41
N PRO A 8 -31.79 54.71 -23.92
CA PRO A 8 -30.39 54.35 -23.75
C PRO A 8 -30.14 53.54 -22.47
N ALA A 9 -29.25 52.56 -22.60
CA ALA A 9 -28.74 51.75 -21.51
C ALA A 9 -27.77 52.53 -20.61
N ARG A 10 -27.91 52.39 -19.28
CA ARG A 10 -26.83 52.72 -18.33
C ARG A 10 -26.77 51.72 -17.17
N ARG A 11 -25.82 50.80 -17.33
CA ARG A 11 -24.85 50.25 -16.35
C ARG A 11 -25.40 49.81 -14.98
N LEU A 12 -25.60 48.49 -14.83
CA LEU A 12 -25.54 47.82 -13.53
C LEU A 12 -24.11 47.86 -12.99
N VAL A 13 -23.94 48.35 -11.77
CA VAL A 13 -22.73 48.13 -10.96
C VAL A 13 -23.02 46.93 -10.07
N ALA A 14 -22.48 45.77 -10.42
CA ALA A 14 -22.53 44.57 -9.57
C ALA A 14 -21.51 44.74 -8.44
N LYS A 15 -22.01 44.99 -7.23
CA LYS A 15 -21.22 45.07 -6.00
C LYS A 15 -21.15 43.66 -5.40
N ILE A 16 -20.21 42.86 -5.88
CA ILE A 16 -19.93 41.52 -5.34
C ILE A 16 -19.20 41.71 -4.01
N LEU A 17 -19.91 41.51 -2.90
CA LEU A 17 -19.31 41.40 -1.58
C LEU A 17 -18.64 40.02 -1.48
N LEU A 18 -17.31 40.01 -1.53
CA LEU A 18 -16.49 38.84 -1.24
C LEU A 18 -16.61 38.52 0.25
N LEU A 19 -17.34 37.45 0.58
CA LEU A 19 -17.26 36.79 1.88
C LEU A 19 -16.24 35.65 1.75
N SER A 20 -14.97 35.95 2.00
CA SER A 20 -13.89 34.96 2.00
C SER A 20 -14.04 34.03 3.20
N LEU A 21 -14.79 32.95 3.01
CA LEU A 21 -14.73 31.75 3.86
C LEU A 21 -13.32 31.19 3.76
N LEU A 22 -12.60 31.28 4.88
CA LEU A 22 -11.28 30.69 5.08
C LEU A 22 -11.43 29.16 5.12
N TRP A 23 -11.47 28.53 3.95
CA TRP A 23 -11.46 27.06 3.87
C TRP A 23 -10.04 26.59 4.20
N PRO A 24 -9.83 25.72 5.20
CA PRO A 24 -8.54 25.07 5.34
C PRO A 24 -8.36 24.19 4.10
N ALA A 25 -7.41 24.53 3.25
CA ALA A 25 -6.98 23.64 2.19
C ALA A 25 -6.49 22.36 2.88
N ALA A 26 -7.24 21.26 2.73
CA ALA A 26 -6.75 19.96 3.14
C ALA A 26 -5.48 19.69 2.34
N THR A 27 -4.33 19.66 3.03
CA THR A 27 -3.06 19.30 2.42
C THR A 27 -3.17 17.85 1.99
N LEU A 28 -3.40 17.61 0.70
CA LEU A 28 -3.32 16.28 0.11
C LEU A 28 -1.86 15.83 0.26
N SER A 29 -1.58 14.98 1.26
CA SER A 29 -0.29 14.34 1.40
C SER A 29 -0.02 13.54 0.12
N ALA A 30 1.06 13.86 -0.58
CA ALA A 30 1.52 13.05 -1.70
C ALA A 30 1.74 11.60 -1.21
N PRO A 31 1.37 10.58 -2.01
CA PRO A 31 1.62 9.20 -1.61
C PRO A 31 3.12 8.99 -1.41
N PRO A 32 3.52 8.16 -0.44
CA PRO A 32 4.91 7.78 -0.27
C PRO A 32 5.47 7.23 -1.59
N SER A 33 6.48 7.90 -2.13
CA SER A 33 7.20 7.47 -3.33
C SER A 33 8.36 6.57 -2.91
N SER A 34 8.07 5.36 -2.45
CA SER A 34 9.11 4.33 -2.32
C SER A 34 9.45 3.81 -3.71
N SER A 35 10.74 3.55 -3.95
CA SER A 35 11.22 2.87 -5.16
C SER A 35 11.42 1.36 -4.94
N ALA A 36 10.86 0.80 -3.87
CA ALA A 36 11.03 -0.61 -3.54
C ALA A 36 10.50 -1.54 -4.63
N VAL A 37 11.26 -2.58 -4.98
CA VAL A 37 10.83 -3.61 -5.92
C VAL A 37 11.07 -4.99 -5.33
N ILE A 38 10.01 -5.77 -5.16
CA ILE A 38 10.13 -7.19 -4.77
C ILE A 38 10.55 -7.99 -6.00
N THR A 39 11.71 -8.62 -5.93
CA THR A 39 12.32 -9.37 -7.05
C THR A 39 12.26 -10.87 -6.87
N ALA A 40 12.33 -11.36 -5.64
CA ALA A 40 12.22 -12.79 -5.35
C ALA A 40 11.63 -13.04 -3.96
N ILE A 41 11.17 -14.27 -3.76
CA ILE A 41 10.75 -14.80 -2.46
C ILE A 41 11.42 -16.17 -2.32
N GLN A 42 12.19 -16.35 -1.26
CA GLN A 42 12.86 -17.60 -0.95
C GLN A 42 12.40 -18.10 0.42
N THR A 43 12.02 -19.37 0.48
CA THR A 43 11.65 -20.02 1.74
C THR A 43 12.71 -21.03 2.11
N THR A 44 13.15 -21.01 3.37
CA THR A 44 14.07 -22.00 3.91
C THR A 44 13.52 -22.57 5.21
N LEU A 45 13.37 -23.89 5.28
CA LEU A 45 13.06 -24.60 6.52
C LEU A 45 14.32 -24.69 7.40
N ARG A 46 14.20 -24.33 8.67
CA ARG A 46 15.25 -24.43 9.71
C ARG A 46 14.72 -25.28 10.86
N ALA A 47 15.61 -25.65 11.79
CA ALA A 47 15.21 -26.39 12.99
C ALA A 47 14.28 -25.57 13.88
N GLU A 48 14.42 -24.24 13.87
CA GLU A 48 13.66 -23.29 14.69
C GLU A 48 12.36 -22.81 14.01
N GLY A 49 12.10 -23.23 12.76
CA GLY A 49 10.92 -22.85 11.99
C GLY A 49 11.23 -22.47 10.55
N THR A 50 10.24 -21.89 9.86
CA THR A 50 10.38 -21.48 8.46
C THR A 50 10.80 -20.01 8.34
N VAL A 51 11.89 -19.75 7.60
CA VAL A 51 12.34 -18.40 7.24
C VAL A 51 11.84 -18.05 5.84
N VAL A 52 11.23 -16.88 5.68
CA VAL A 52 10.77 -16.38 4.38
C VAL A 52 11.52 -15.11 4.03
N GLU A 53 12.52 -15.22 3.17
CA GLU A 53 13.27 -14.06 2.71
C GLU A 53 12.59 -13.43 1.47
N PHE A 54 12.28 -12.14 1.57
CA PHE A 54 11.81 -11.30 0.48
C PHE A 54 12.99 -10.50 -0.05
N TRP A 55 13.38 -10.72 -1.29
CA TRP A 55 14.43 -9.93 -1.92
C TRP A 55 13.82 -8.65 -2.46
N ILE A 56 14.34 -7.51 -1.97
CA ILE A 56 13.78 -6.18 -2.22
C ILE A 56 14.91 -5.26 -2.65
N GLU A 57 14.82 -4.72 -3.86
CA GLU A 57 15.68 -3.64 -4.34
C GLU A 57 15.08 -2.28 -3.94
N GLY A 58 15.91 -1.25 -3.77
CA GLY A 58 15.44 0.11 -3.47
C GLY A 58 15.22 0.41 -1.98
N ASP A 59 14.42 1.44 -1.70
CA ASP A 59 14.19 1.95 -0.35
C ASP A 59 13.21 1.08 0.46
N ARG A 60 13.68 0.51 1.57
CA ARG A 60 12.94 -0.41 2.45
C ARG A 60 12.46 0.25 3.74
N SER A 61 12.76 1.54 3.95
CA SER A 61 12.52 2.24 5.23
C SER A 61 11.05 2.36 5.63
N GLN A 62 10.14 2.15 4.69
CA GLN A 62 8.69 2.32 4.88
C GLN A 62 7.92 0.99 4.96
N ILE A 63 8.61 -0.15 5.06
CA ILE A 63 7.94 -1.45 5.19
C ILE A 63 7.21 -1.53 6.53
N VAL A 64 5.91 -1.78 6.48
CA VAL A 64 5.06 -2.00 7.65
C VAL A 64 4.72 -3.47 7.74
N HIS A 65 4.83 -4.07 8.92
CA HIS A 65 4.47 -5.48 9.12
C HIS A 65 3.62 -5.66 10.37
N PHE A 66 2.72 -6.65 10.35
CA PHE A 66 1.89 -7.01 11.48
C PHE A 66 1.27 -8.40 11.32
N PRO A 67 1.04 -9.13 12.43
CA PRO A 67 0.21 -10.32 12.41
C PRO A 67 -1.27 -9.96 12.34
N LEU A 68 -2.06 -10.86 11.75
CA LEU A 68 -3.52 -10.89 11.86
C LEU A 68 -3.93 -12.22 12.46
N GLU A 69 -4.97 -12.18 13.26
CA GLU A 69 -5.59 -13.37 13.86
C GLU A 69 -6.88 -13.72 13.10
N ALA A 70 -7.28 -14.99 13.16
CA ALA A 70 -8.55 -15.50 12.62
C ALA A 70 -8.85 -15.21 11.12
N PRO A 71 -8.17 -15.88 10.16
CA PRO A 71 -7.13 -16.89 10.35
C PRO A 71 -5.74 -16.26 10.54
N PRO A 72 -4.78 -16.99 11.16
CA PRO A 72 -3.44 -16.47 11.39
C PRO A 72 -2.73 -16.12 10.08
N ARG A 73 -2.27 -14.87 9.96
CA ARG A 73 -1.55 -14.33 8.80
C ARG A 73 -0.44 -13.39 9.26
N PHE A 74 0.66 -13.34 8.52
CA PHE A 74 1.66 -12.29 8.66
C PHE A 74 1.60 -11.41 7.42
N VAL A 75 1.44 -10.10 7.63
CA VAL A 75 1.26 -9.12 6.56
C VAL A 75 2.48 -8.24 6.49
N LEU A 76 2.99 -8.01 5.27
CA LEU A 76 3.97 -7.00 4.96
C LEU A 76 3.37 -6.04 3.93
N ASP A 77 3.29 -4.77 4.28
CA ASP A 77 2.90 -3.68 3.40
C ASP A 77 4.15 -2.91 2.97
N LEU A 78 4.30 -2.74 1.66
CA LEU A 78 5.38 -1.99 1.04
C LEU A 78 4.75 -0.80 0.28
N PRO A 79 4.59 0.37 0.91
CA PRO A 79 4.06 1.58 0.28
C PRO A 79 4.90 1.97 -0.93
N GLY A 80 4.28 2.42 -2.02
CA GLY A 80 4.94 2.84 -3.26
C GLY A 80 5.63 1.72 -4.05
N ALA A 81 5.72 0.51 -3.51
CA ALA A 81 6.51 -0.54 -4.09
C ALA A 81 5.89 -1.14 -5.36
N GLU A 82 6.74 -1.86 -6.10
CA GLU A 82 6.34 -2.73 -7.20
C GLU A 82 6.74 -4.19 -6.93
N SER A 83 6.19 -5.10 -7.73
CA SER A 83 6.58 -6.51 -7.72
C SER A 83 6.92 -6.97 -9.13
N ARG A 84 8.08 -7.59 -9.27
CA ARG A 84 8.55 -8.27 -10.49
C ARG A 84 8.42 -9.79 -10.40
N LEU A 85 7.68 -10.29 -9.40
CA LEU A 85 7.48 -11.72 -9.23
C LEU A 85 6.64 -12.28 -10.38
N PRO A 86 6.96 -13.50 -10.86
CA PRO A 86 6.21 -14.12 -11.95
C PRO A 86 4.82 -14.60 -11.53
N SER A 87 4.56 -14.75 -10.22
CA SER A 87 3.27 -15.19 -9.68
C SER A 87 2.89 -14.41 -8.42
N HIS A 88 1.60 -14.14 -8.29
CA HIS A 88 0.98 -13.50 -7.14
C HIS A 88 0.61 -14.47 -6.01
N ARG A 89 0.76 -15.78 -6.24
CA ARG A 89 0.50 -16.83 -5.25
C ARG A 89 1.56 -17.90 -5.33
N LEU A 90 2.24 -18.15 -4.22
CA LEU A 90 3.29 -19.16 -4.08
C LEU A 90 2.85 -20.17 -3.03
N GLY A 91 2.70 -21.44 -3.42
CA GLY A 91 2.53 -22.53 -2.47
C GLY A 91 3.87 -22.88 -1.85
N ILE A 92 3.96 -22.86 -0.51
CA ILE A 92 5.24 -23.02 0.20
C ILE A 92 5.41 -24.43 0.76
N GLY A 93 4.32 -25.11 1.11
CA GLY A 93 4.37 -26.49 1.60
C GLY A 93 5.21 -26.66 2.87
N ALA A 94 5.31 -25.63 3.70
CA ALA A 94 6.05 -25.67 4.95
C ALA A 94 5.11 -25.95 6.14
N PRO A 95 5.62 -26.50 7.26
CA PRO A 95 4.79 -26.85 8.41
C PRO A 95 3.96 -25.67 8.93
N GLU A 96 4.56 -24.48 9.02
CA GLU A 96 3.89 -23.29 9.56
C GLU A 96 3.21 -22.43 8.50
N ILE A 97 3.60 -22.56 7.23
CA ILE A 97 3.20 -21.67 6.13
C ILE A 97 2.56 -22.46 4.99
N SER A 98 1.29 -22.18 4.74
CA SER A 98 0.56 -22.82 3.64
C SER A 98 0.80 -22.11 2.31
N ARG A 99 0.89 -20.78 2.32
CA ARG A 99 0.96 -19.97 1.09
C ARG A 99 1.53 -18.58 1.34
N ILE A 100 2.15 -17.99 0.32
CA ILE A 100 2.42 -16.55 0.24
C ILE A 100 1.59 -15.95 -0.89
N ARG A 101 0.97 -14.79 -0.61
CA ARG A 101 0.15 -14.02 -1.56
C ARG A 101 0.74 -12.64 -1.73
N VAL A 102 0.82 -12.15 -2.96
CA VAL A 102 1.30 -10.81 -3.28
C VAL A 102 0.20 -10.10 -4.05
N ALA A 103 -0.35 -9.05 -3.45
CA ALA A 103 -1.44 -8.27 -4.01
C ALA A 103 -1.00 -6.82 -4.26
N ARG A 104 -1.34 -6.29 -5.43
CA ARG A 104 -1.18 -4.87 -5.74
C ARG A 104 -2.42 -4.10 -5.26
N HIS A 105 -2.18 -3.05 -4.49
CA HIS A 105 -3.16 -2.03 -4.13
C HIS A 105 -2.82 -0.72 -4.86
N ALA A 106 -3.67 0.31 -4.70
CA ALA A 106 -3.48 1.58 -5.39
C ALA A 106 -2.15 2.28 -5.03
N ASP A 107 -1.70 2.11 -3.79
CA ASP A 107 -0.59 2.84 -3.19
C ASP A 107 0.51 1.94 -2.62
N LYS A 108 0.38 0.62 -2.74
CA LYS A 108 1.31 -0.34 -2.13
C LYS A 108 1.27 -1.74 -2.75
N ILE A 109 2.31 -2.51 -2.49
CA ILE A 109 2.24 -3.97 -2.54
C ILE A 109 1.96 -4.50 -1.13
N ARG A 110 0.98 -5.41 -1.01
CA ARG A 110 0.72 -6.16 0.21
C ARG A 110 1.12 -7.62 -0.01
N VAL A 111 2.03 -8.10 0.82
CA VAL A 111 2.39 -9.50 0.92
C VAL A 111 1.69 -10.10 2.13
N VAL A 112 1.10 -11.27 1.96
CA VAL A 112 0.43 -12.01 3.03
C VAL A 112 0.97 -13.42 3.08
N VAL A 113 1.57 -13.78 4.21
CA VAL A 113 1.98 -15.14 4.53
C VAL A 113 0.82 -15.79 5.31
N ASP A 114 0.21 -16.81 4.73
CA ASP A 114 -0.89 -17.55 5.34
C ASP A 114 -0.33 -18.71 6.17
N ALA A 115 -0.79 -18.83 7.41
CA ALA A 115 -0.43 -19.96 8.25
C ALA A 115 -1.05 -21.26 7.72
N THR A 116 -0.41 -22.38 8.05
CA THR A 116 -1.05 -23.70 7.94
C THR A 116 -2.12 -23.84 9.03
N THR A 117 -3.27 -24.41 8.69
CA THR A 117 -4.35 -24.65 9.67
C THR A 117 -3.85 -25.49 10.84
N GLY A 118 -4.09 -25.03 12.06
CA GLY A 118 -3.67 -25.72 13.29
C GLY A 118 -2.25 -25.41 13.77
N SER A 119 -1.51 -24.51 13.09
CA SER A 119 -0.27 -23.97 13.64
C SER A 119 -0.52 -22.90 14.71
N GLU A 120 0.50 -22.58 15.51
CA GLU A 120 0.51 -21.46 16.47
C GLU A 120 0.43 -20.07 15.79
N GLY A 121 0.37 -20.03 14.46
CA GLY A 121 0.32 -18.80 13.67
C GLY A 121 1.65 -18.04 13.67
N PHE A 122 1.57 -16.71 13.73
CA PHE A 122 2.72 -15.80 13.57
C PHE A 122 2.99 -14.96 14.82
N ARG A 123 2.59 -15.44 16.01
CA ARG A 123 2.74 -14.70 17.28
C ARG A 123 4.19 -14.28 17.58
N ASN A 124 5.14 -15.12 17.15
CA ASN A 124 6.57 -14.90 17.34
C ASN A 124 7.30 -14.55 16.04
N ALA A 125 6.56 -14.31 14.94
CA ALA A 125 7.17 -13.87 13.69
C ALA A 125 7.75 -12.47 13.87
N ARG A 126 8.94 -12.26 13.32
CA ARG A 126 9.64 -10.99 13.36
C ARG A 126 10.16 -10.69 11.96
N LEU A 127 10.16 -9.42 11.60
CA LEU A 127 10.84 -8.95 10.40
C LEU A 127 12.29 -8.65 10.76
N VAL A 128 13.23 -9.23 10.02
CA VAL A 128 14.66 -8.98 10.16
C VAL A 128 15.20 -8.43 8.84
N GLU A 129 15.94 -7.33 8.88
CA GLU A 129 16.63 -6.84 7.69
C GLU A 129 17.76 -7.77 7.28
N THR A 130 17.91 -7.99 5.97
CA THR A 130 19.01 -8.77 5.40
C THR A 130 19.70 -7.96 4.30
N GLU A 131 20.87 -8.41 3.85
CA GLU A 131 21.58 -7.78 2.74
C GLU A 131 20.70 -7.67 1.48
N ARG A 132 19.88 -8.69 1.20
CA ARG A 132 19.03 -8.77 0.00
C ARG A 132 17.64 -8.18 0.17
N GLY A 133 17.18 -7.96 1.40
CA GLY A 133 15.83 -7.48 1.65
C GLY A 133 15.42 -7.61 3.11
N VAL A 134 14.39 -8.41 3.36
CA VAL A 134 13.85 -8.68 4.70
C VAL A 134 13.47 -10.16 4.83
N ALA A 135 13.53 -10.71 6.04
CA ALA A 135 13.22 -12.10 6.36
C ALA A 135 12.32 -12.27 7.58
#